data_AF-A0AAD4WFU9-F1
#
_entry.id   AF-A0AAD4WFU9-F1
#
_cell.length_a   1.000
_cell.length_b   1.000
_cell.length_c   1.000
_cell.angle_alpha   90.00
_cell.angle_beta   90.00
_cell.angle_gamma   90.00
#
_symmetry.space_group_name_H-M   'P 1'
#
loop_
_entity.id
_entity.type
_entity.pdbx_description
1 polymer ?
#
loop_
_entity_poly.entity_id
_entity_poly.type
_entity_poly.pdbx_seq_one_letter_code
_entity_poly.pdbx_strand_id
1 'polypeptide(L)' 'MASSIETGEAWSTMEDVSLCEAWLQNFHCLVSGNEMKFFHMWKKIHAEFREKIPGSTRTEMTLSKAGKIVLTR' A
#
# COMPACT_ATOMS: atom_id res chain seq x y z
N MET A 1 -4.16 -3.29 -21.90
CA MET A 1 -4.78 -3.92 -20.72
C MET A 1 -4.82 -2.88 -19.61
N ALA A 2 -5.95 -2.18 -19.45
CA ALA A 2 -6.19 -1.26 -18.34
C ALA A 2 -7.04 -2.03 -17.33
N SER A 3 -6.46 -2.34 -16.17
CA SER A 3 -7.19 -3.00 -15.09
C SER A 3 -7.99 -1.95 -14.35
N SER A 4 -9.31 -2.15 -14.33
CA SER A 4 -10.32 -1.28 -13.73
C SER A 4 -10.00 -0.95 -12.28
N ILE A 5 -9.84 0.35 -12.03
CA ILE A 5 -9.78 0.92 -10.69
C ILE A 5 -11.23 1.03 -10.21
N GLU A 6 -11.67 0.12 -9.35
CA GLU A 6 -12.94 0.30 -8.66
C GLU A 6 -12.81 1.47 -7.67
N THR A 7 -13.73 2.42 -7.79
CA THR A 7 -13.95 3.64 -6.98
C THR A 7 -13.10 4.87 -7.31
N GLY A 8 -13.53 5.61 -8.35
CA GLY A 8 -13.71 7.08 -8.34
C GLY A 8 -12.49 8.02 -8.30
N GLU A 9 -11.34 7.62 -7.78
CA GLU A 9 -10.11 8.43 -7.81
C GLU A 9 -9.01 7.61 -8.47
N ALA A 10 -8.61 8.04 -9.67
CA ALA A 10 -7.44 7.51 -10.34
C ALA A 10 -6.23 7.63 -9.41
N TRP A 11 -5.52 6.52 -9.18
CA TRP A 11 -4.25 6.56 -8.48
C TRP A 11 -3.25 7.34 -9.33
N SER A 12 -2.55 8.28 -8.70
CA SER A 12 -1.43 8.94 -9.34
C SER A 12 -0.21 8.01 -9.33
N THR A 13 0.66 8.16 -10.32
CA THR A 13 1.94 7.42 -10.38
C THR A 13 2.76 7.60 -9.11
N MET A 14 2.67 8.76 -8.46
CA MET A 14 3.39 9.04 -7.22
C MET A 14 2.81 8.29 -6.01
N GLU A 15 1.49 8.12 -5.95
CA GLU A 15 0.85 7.25 -4.96
C GLU A 15 1.22 5.77 -5.20
N ASP A 16 1.21 5.30 -6.44
CA ASP A 16 1.58 3.92 -6.77
C ASP A 16 3.03 3.62 -6.36
N VAL A 17 3.98 4.50 -6.70
CA VAL A 17 5.39 4.36 -6.31
C VAL A 17 5.54 4.39 -4.79
N SER A 18 4.89 5.35 -4.11
CA SER A 18 4.98 5.46 -2.65
C SER A 18 4.41 4.23 -1.93
N LEU A 19 3.31 3.68 -2.44
CA LEU A 19 2.71 2.45 -1.92
C LEU A 19 3.63 1.25 -2.12
N CYS A 20 4.25 1.11 -3.30
CA CYS A 20 5.20 0.03 -3.57
C CYS A 20 6.43 0.11 -2.68
N GLU A 21 7.00 1.30 -2.50
CA GLU A 21 8.16 1.51 -1.64
C GLU A 21 7.87 1.21 -0.16
N ALA A 22 6.75 1.73 0.36
CA ALA A 22 6.32 1.45 1.74
C ALA A 22 6.05 -0.05 1.93
N TRP A 23 5.50 -0.71 0.93
CA TRP A 23 5.32 -2.14 0.99
C TRP A 23 6.63 -2.91 1.01
N LEU A 24 7.58 -2.63 0.11
CA LEU A 24 8.88 -3.30 0.07
C LEU A 24 9.63 -3.18 1.40
N GLN A 25 9.60 -2.00 2.02
CA GLN A 25 10.17 -1.74 3.35
C GLN A 25 9.56 -2.64 4.43
N ASN A 26 8.24 -2.86 4.39
CA ASN A 26 7.53 -3.67 5.37
C ASN A 26 7.56 -5.17 5.04
N PHE A 27 7.75 -5.55 3.77
CA PHE A 27 7.89 -6.95 3.34
C PHE A 27 9.20 -7.56 3.86
N HIS A 28 10.27 -6.77 3.96
CA HIS A 28 11.51 -7.20 4.59
C HIS A 28 11.30 -7.63 6.06
N CYS A 29 10.33 -7.02 6.76
CA CYS A 29 9.97 -7.40 8.13
C CYS A 29 9.24 -8.75 8.21
N LEU A 30 8.36 -9.04 7.24
CA LEU A 30 7.69 -10.35 7.11
C LEU A 30 8.70 -11.47 6.82
N VAL A 31 9.65 -11.22 5.90
CA VAL A 31 10.69 -12.19 5.53
C VAL A 31 11.67 -12.44 6.69
N SER A 32 11.91 -11.43 7.53
CA SER A 32 12.76 -11.55 8.72
C SER A 32 12.14 -12.40 9.85
N GLY A 33 10.96 -13.01 9.65
CA GLY A 33 10.34 -13.93 10.61
C GLY A 33 9.70 -13.24 11.81
N ASN A 34 9.55 -11.91 11.78
CA ASN A 34 8.67 -11.23 12.72
C ASN A 34 7.24 -11.52 12.26
N GLU A 35 6.47 -12.29 13.04
CA GLU A 35 5.05 -12.57 12.79
C GLU A 35 4.20 -11.31 12.97
N MET A 36 4.52 -10.25 12.23
CA MET A 36 3.76 -9.03 12.20
C MET A 36 2.46 -9.34 11.49
N LYS A 37 1.37 -9.42 12.26
CA LYS A 37 0.02 -9.63 11.73
C LYS A 37 -0.24 -8.67 10.58
N PHE A 38 -0.80 -9.15 9.47
CA PHE A 38 -1.11 -8.36 8.28
C PHE A 38 -1.81 -7.02 8.58
N PHE A 39 -2.67 -6.99 9.59
CA PHE A 39 -3.32 -5.75 10.04
C PHE A 39 -2.33 -4.69 10.57
N HIS A 40 -1.35 -5.10 11.38
CA HIS A 40 -0.31 -4.19 11.86
C HIS A 40 0.61 -3.73 10.73
N MET A 41 0.90 -4.61 9.77
CA MET A 41 1.68 -4.25 8.59
C MET A 41 0.98 -3.16 7.77
N TRP A 42 -0.32 -3.31 7.48
CA TRP A 42 -1.07 -2.32 6.71
C TRP A 42 -1.17 -0.97 7.44
N LYS A 43 -1.28 -0.96 8.77
CA LYS A 43 -1.17 0.27 9.56
C LYS A 43 0.16 0.99 9.35
N LYS A 44 1.27 0.24 9.33
CA LYS A 44 2.61 0.81 9.14
C LYS A 44 2.81 1.33 7.73
N ILE A 45 2.34 0.58 6.72
CA ILE A 45 2.33 1.00 5.32
C ILE A 45 1.49 2.28 5.15
N HIS A 46 0.33 2.37 5.81
CA HIS A 46 -0.53 3.56 5.76
C HIS A 46 0.16 4.78 6.38
N ALA A 47 0.85 4.61 7.51
CA ALA A 47 1.62 5.67 8.14
C ALA A 47 2.74 6.20 7.22
N GLU A 48 3.61 5.30 6.72
CA GLU A 48 4.71 5.65 5.82
C GLU A 48 4.20 6.29 4.51
N PHE A 49 3.08 5.77 3.98
CA PHE A 49 2.43 6.34 2.80
C PHE A 49 1.92 7.76 3.05
N ARG A 50 1.33 8.03 4.22
CA ARG A 50 0.83 9.36 4.59
C ARG A 50 1.97 10.37 4.81
N GLU A 51 3.12 9.92 5.29
CA GLU A 51 4.32 10.75 5.39
C GLU A 51 4.85 11.16 4.01
N LYS A 52 4.78 10.24 3.02
CA LYS A 52 5.22 10.52 1.64
C LYS A 52 4.22 11.34 0.82
N ILE A 53 2.92 11.11 1.02
CA ILE A 53 1.84 11.82 0.34
C ILE A 53 0.98 12.57 1.38
N PRO A 54 1.48 13.70 1.91
CA PRO A 54 0.72 14.50 2.86
C PRO A 54 -0.57 15.02 2.20
N GLY A 55 -1.70 14.80 2.85
CA GLY A 55 -3.02 15.18 2.33
C GLY A 55 -3.74 14.09 1.54
N SER A 56 -3.14 12.90 1.38
CA SER A 56 -3.86 11.78 0.77
C SER A 56 -5.10 11.37 1.58
N THR A 57 -6.22 11.19 0.89
CA THR A 57 -7.48 10.67 1.43
C THR A 57 -7.51 9.15 1.48
N ARG A 58 -6.48 8.47 0.95
CA ARG A 58 -6.41 7.01 0.86
C ARG A 58 -6.36 6.39 2.26
N THR A 59 -7.31 5.49 2.51
CA THR A 59 -7.42 4.75 3.76
C THR A 59 -6.60 3.47 3.74
N GLU A 60 -6.30 2.90 4.91
CA GLU A 60 -5.64 1.59 5.04
C GLU A 60 -6.35 0.51 4.19
N MET A 61 -7.68 0.52 4.16
CA MET A 61 -8.47 -0.44 3.37
C MET A 61 -8.22 -0.27 1.86
N THR A 62 -8.08 0.97 1.39
CA THR A 62 -7.82 1.30 -0.02
C THR A 62 -6.41 0.87 -0.42
N LEU A 63 -5.42 1.12 0.45
CA LEU A 63 -4.05 0.64 0.26
C LEU A 63 -3.95 -0.88 0.28
N SER A 64 -4.65 -1.56 1.20
CA SER A 64 -4.65 -3.02 1.30
C SER A 64 -5.26 -3.69 0.05
N LYS A 65 -6.34 -3.10 -0.49
CA LYS A 65 -6.94 -3.56 -1.75
C LYS A 65 -6.00 -3.33 -2.94
N ALA A 66 -5.42 -2.14 -3.07
CA ALA A 66 -4.46 -1.82 -4.12
C ALA A 66 -3.21 -2.72 -4.04
N GLY A 67 -2.74 -2.98 -2.83
CA GLY A 67 -1.64 -3.90 -2.60
C GLY A 67 -1.94 -5.30 -3.13
N LYS A 68 -3.07 -5.90 -2.75
CA LYS A 68 -3.45 -7.24 -3.25
C LYS A 68 -3.43 -7.37 -4.78
N ILE A 69 -3.72 -6.29 -5.50
CA ILE A 69 -3.66 -6.26 -6.97
C ILE A 69 -2.21 -6.39 -7.47
N VAL A 70 -1.25 -5.72 -6.82
CA VAL A 70 0.19 -5.81 -7.18
C VAL A 70 0.76 -7.22 -6.90
N LEU A 71 0.28 -7.93 -5.89
CA LEU A 71 0.71 -9.32 -5.62
C LEU A 71 0.13 -10.37 -6.60
N THR A 72 -0.95 -10.04 -7.32
CA THR A 72 -1.68 -11.00 -8.18
C THR A 72 -1.30 -10.85 -9.66
N ARG A 73 -0.21 -10.14 -9.96
CA ARG A 73 0.26 -9.87 -11.33
C ARG A 73 1.67 -10.42 -11.53
#